data_AF-A0A7K5DQ55-F1
#
_entry.id   AF-A0A7K5DQ55-F1
#
_cell.length_a   1.000
_cell.length_b   1.000
_cell.length_c   1.000
_cell.angle_alpha   90.00
_cell.angle_beta   90.00
_cell.angle_gamma   90.00
#
_symmetry.space_group_name_H-M   'P 1'
#
loop_
_entity.id
_entity.type
_entity.pdbx_description
1 polymer ?
#
loop_
_entity_poly.entity_id
_entity_poly.type
_entity_poly.pdbx_seq_one_letter_code
_entity_poly.pdbx_strand_id
1 'polypeptide(L)'
;HHWRHTKETRLSKFDQMEIEAMLGSYTKVLFVRDPFQRLIATFLQGMGSSPSFSSFVQDVLTSGTHNASVAWKPLVSLCRPCLVQYDYVVMFGFHRQELGHLLRRAGLSVDSLLPKFTDTQVQWTYRWLSEQMFSELSDQQKKKLSRFYRWDLSAFPFSSSYLSD
;
A
#
# COMPACT_ATOMS: atom_id res chain seq x y z
N HIS A 1 8.77 -8.72 24.19
CA HIS A 1 8.72 -9.77 23.15
C HIS A 1 9.52 -9.31 21.93
N HIS A 2 10.75 -9.81 21.78
CA HIS A 2 11.60 -9.52 20.63
C HIS A 2 11.16 -10.38 19.43
N TRP A 3 10.47 -9.78 18.47
CA TRP A 3 10.29 -10.39 17.16
C TRP A 3 11.66 -10.40 16.46
N ARG A 4 12.35 -11.55 16.47
CA ARG A 4 13.49 -11.79 15.59
C ARG A 4 12.97 -11.69 14.16
N HIS A 5 13.33 -10.63 13.45
CA HIS A 5 13.16 -10.54 12.00
C HIS A 5 13.87 -11.74 11.36
N THR A 6 13.12 -12.75 10.95
CA THR A 6 13.61 -13.78 10.04
C THR A 6 14.06 -13.08 8.76
N LYS A 7 15.29 -13.36 8.31
CA LYS A 7 15.80 -12.85 7.03
C LYS A 7 14.85 -13.29 5.93
N GLU A 8 14.10 -12.36 5.36
CA GLU A 8 13.21 -12.63 4.22
C GLU A 8 14.03 -13.22 3.05
N THR A 9 13.65 -14.40 2.58
CA THR A 9 14.27 -15.02 1.40
C THR A 9 13.55 -14.50 0.17
N ARG A 10 14.26 -13.73 -0.66
CA ARG A 10 13.71 -13.18 -1.90
C ARG A 10 13.58 -14.29 -2.94
N LEU A 11 12.51 -14.25 -3.75
CA LEU A 11 12.31 -15.17 -4.88
C LEU A 11 13.50 -15.19 -5.83
N SER A 12 14.21 -14.06 -5.99
CA SER A 12 15.42 -13.94 -6.80
C SER A 12 16.62 -14.80 -6.36
N LYS A 13 16.48 -15.54 -5.25
CA LYS A 13 17.51 -16.48 -4.76
C LYS A 13 17.30 -17.92 -5.26
N PHE A 14 16.16 -18.20 -5.86
CA PHE A 14 15.80 -19.51 -6.40
C PHE A 14 16.00 -19.51 -7.92
N ASP A 15 16.10 -20.71 -8.52
CA ASP A 15 16.13 -20.82 -9.97
C ASP A 15 14.75 -20.59 -10.61
N GLN A 16 14.71 -20.48 -11.94
CA GLN A 16 13.47 -20.18 -12.65
C GLN A 16 12.39 -21.26 -12.47
N MET A 17 12.78 -22.55 -12.43
CA MET A 17 11.82 -23.65 -12.28
C MET A 17 11.24 -23.66 -10.87
N GLU A 18 12.06 -23.42 -9.85
CA GLU A 18 11.62 -23.27 -8.46
C GLU A 18 10.69 -22.07 -8.30
N ILE A 19 11.03 -20.91 -8.89
CA ILE A 19 10.18 -19.72 -8.85
C ILE A 19 8.82 -20.02 -9.50
N GLU A 20 8.80 -20.66 -10.67
CA GLU A 20 7.57 -21.03 -11.37
C GLU A 20 6.74 -22.02 -10.57
N ALA A 21 7.37 -23.03 -9.97
CA ALA A 21 6.70 -24.00 -9.10
C ALA A 21 6.09 -23.32 -7.85
N MET A 22 6.82 -22.40 -7.22
CA MET A 22 6.31 -21.62 -6.08
C MET A 22 5.15 -20.72 -6.49
N LEU A 23 5.30 -19.96 -7.59
CA LEU A 23 4.25 -19.07 -8.08
C LEU A 23 3.00 -19.84 -8.55
N GLY A 24 3.16 -21.08 -9.04
CA GLY A 24 2.07 -21.95 -9.44
C GLY A 24 1.36 -22.67 -8.30
N SER A 25 2.05 -22.92 -7.18
CA SER A 25 1.49 -23.69 -6.05
C SER A 25 1.00 -22.84 -4.86
N TYR A 26 1.57 -21.64 -4.67
CA TYR A 26 1.25 -20.82 -3.50
C TYR A 26 0.01 -19.94 -3.74
N THR A 27 -0.76 -19.73 -2.69
CA THR A 27 -1.80 -18.67 -2.65
C THR A 27 -1.12 -17.30 -2.57
N LYS A 28 -1.31 -16.48 -3.59
CA LYS A 28 -0.72 -15.15 -3.74
C LYS A 28 -1.76 -14.09 -3.39
N VAL A 29 -1.50 -13.35 -2.31
CA VAL A 29 -2.38 -12.28 -1.84
C VAL A 29 -1.67 -10.94 -2.00
N LEU A 30 -2.33 -10.00 -2.66
CA LEU A 30 -1.86 -8.62 -2.82
C LEU A 30 -2.66 -7.70 -1.91
N PHE A 31 -1.99 -7.04 -0.95
CA PHE A 31 -2.59 -5.96 -0.17
C PHE A 31 -2.30 -4.62 -0.83
N VAL A 32 -3.35 -3.89 -1.20
CA VAL A 32 -3.26 -2.57 -1.81
C VAL A 32 -3.80 -1.51 -0.85
N ARG A 33 -3.17 -0.35 -0.79
CA ARG A 33 -3.65 0.79 -0.01
C ARG A 33 -3.63 2.02 -0.89
N ASP A 34 -4.60 2.91 -0.68
CA ASP A 34 -4.64 4.20 -1.33
C ASP A 34 -3.24 4.89 -1.27
N PRO A 35 -2.70 5.35 -2.41
CA PRO A 35 -1.35 5.89 -2.47
C PRO A 35 -1.18 7.14 -1.61
N PHE A 36 -2.20 7.97 -1.46
CA PHE A 36 -2.13 9.17 -0.62
C PHE A 36 -2.05 8.79 0.86
N GLN A 37 -2.85 7.82 1.30
CA GLN A 37 -2.75 7.30 2.67
C GLN A 37 -1.40 6.64 2.95
N ARG A 38 -0.79 5.97 1.97
CA ARG A 38 0.58 5.43 2.09
C ARG A 38 1.61 6.53 2.29
N LEU A 39 1.48 7.65 1.58
CA LEU A 39 2.36 8.81 1.76
C LEU A 39 2.24 9.39 3.17
N ILE A 40 1.01 9.60 3.65
CA ILE A 40 0.76 10.11 5.00
C ILE A 40 1.36 9.17 6.05
N ALA A 41 1.10 7.86 5.93
CA ALA A 41 1.65 6.88 6.87
C ALA A 41 3.19 6.89 6.88
N THR A 42 3.82 7.03 5.71
CA THR A 42 5.27 7.10 5.59
C THR A 42 5.84 8.37 6.22
N PHE A 43 5.21 9.51 5.98
CA PHE A 43 5.57 10.79 6.60
C PHE A 43 5.49 10.70 8.13
N LEU A 44 4.39 10.17 8.67
CA LEU A 44 4.19 10.01 10.11
C LEU A 44 5.16 9.02 10.77
N GLN A 45 5.66 8.02 10.03
CA GLN A 45 6.67 7.09 10.54
C GLN A 45 8.08 7.70 10.64
N GLY A 46 8.23 9.00 10.39
CA GLY A 46 9.49 9.71 10.57
C GLY A 46 10.52 9.43 9.48
N MET A 47 10.10 8.89 8.32
CA MET A 47 10.99 8.69 7.17
C MET A 47 11.29 10.00 6.40
N GLY A 48 10.67 11.11 6.80
CA GLY A 48 11.01 12.45 6.34
C GLY A 48 11.59 13.26 7.48
N SER A 49 12.88 13.60 7.39
CA SER A 49 13.47 14.76 8.06
C SER A 49 12.87 16.09 7.55
N SER A 50 11.92 16.02 6.62
CA SER A 50 11.21 17.14 6.02
C SER A 50 10.29 17.82 7.06
N PRO A 51 10.33 19.15 7.18
CA PRO A 51 9.62 19.89 8.22
C PRO A 51 8.10 19.95 8.02
N SER A 52 7.60 19.58 6.83
CA SER A 52 6.18 19.65 6.47
C SER A 52 5.82 18.56 5.45
N PHE A 53 4.52 18.27 5.30
CA PHE A 53 4.07 17.25 4.35
C PHE A 53 4.29 17.68 2.90
N SER A 54 4.11 18.96 2.60
CA SER A 54 4.41 19.53 1.28
C SER A 54 5.89 19.37 0.90
N SER A 55 6.79 19.60 1.87
CA SER A 55 8.23 19.39 1.67
C SER A 55 8.55 17.92 1.39
N PHE A 56 7.97 17.01 2.18
CA PHE A 56 8.08 15.57 1.95
C PHE A 56 7.55 15.15 0.57
N VAL A 57 6.39 15.66 0.15
CA VAL A 57 5.85 15.38 -1.20
C VAL A 57 6.80 15.88 -2.28
N GLN A 58 7.42 17.04 -2.10
CA GLN A 58 8.41 17.55 -3.03
C GLN A 58 9.63 16.61 -3.12
N ASP A 59 10.11 16.08 -2.00
CA ASP A 59 11.21 15.11 -1.97
C ASP A 59 10.85 13.81 -2.70
N VAL A 60 9.62 13.31 -2.52
CA VAL A 60 9.10 12.12 -3.22
C VAL A 60 9.05 12.37 -4.74
N LEU A 61 8.49 13.50 -5.17
CA LEU A 61 8.38 13.85 -6.58
C LEU A 61 9.75 14.07 -7.24
N THR A 62 10.72 14.60 -6.49
CA THR A 62 12.07 14.89 -6.98
C THR A 62 12.93 13.62 -7.04
N SER A 63 12.79 12.72 -6.06
CA SER A 63 13.47 11.41 -6.05
C SER A 63 13.00 10.52 -7.20
N GLY A 64 11.75 10.70 -7.63
CA GLY A 64 11.17 9.93 -8.73
C GLY A 64 11.04 8.44 -8.42
N THR A 65 10.75 7.64 -9.43
CA THR A 65 10.52 6.19 -9.28
C THR A 65 11.80 5.34 -9.20
N HIS A 66 12.93 5.88 -9.70
CA HIS A 66 14.20 5.17 -9.79
C HIS A 66 14.96 5.14 -8.45
N ASN A 67 14.85 6.20 -7.65
CA ASN A 67 15.44 6.29 -6.31
C ASN A 67 14.38 6.25 -5.19
N ALA A 68 13.15 5.84 -5.51
CA ALA A 68 12.08 5.73 -4.53
C ALA A 68 12.37 4.62 -3.51
N SER A 69 12.31 4.96 -2.22
CA SER A 69 12.09 3.98 -1.16
C SER A 69 10.85 3.15 -1.49
N VAL A 70 10.86 1.87 -1.09
CA VAL A 70 9.68 0.97 -1.20
C VAL A 70 8.43 1.64 -0.61
N ALA A 71 8.60 2.50 0.38
CA ALA A 71 7.52 3.19 1.08
C ALA A 71 6.57 4.00 0.16
N TRP A 72 7.11 4.75 -0.82
CA TRP A 72 6.34 5.62 -1.71
C TRP A 72 6.42 5.24 -3.19
N LYS A 73 6.91 4.03 -3.50
CA LYS A 73 6.88 3.55 -4.88
C LYS A 73 5.47 3.11 -5.28
N PRO A 74 5.00 3.40 -6.51
CA PRO A 74 3.70 2.93 -6.99
C PRO A 74 3.56 1.41 -6.84
N LEU A 75 2.39 0.95 -6.38
CA LEU A 75 2.06 -0.47 -6.17
C LEU A 75 2.23 -1.28 -7.44
N VAL A 76 1.78 -0.77 -8.59
CA VAL A 76 1.91 -1.49 -9.86
C VAL A 76 3.37 -1.75 -10.21
N SER A 77 4.28 -0.87 -9.77
CA SER A 77 5.72 -1.03 -9.99
C SER A 77 6.36 -2.02 -9.02
N LEU A 78 5.87 -2.08 -7.79
CA LEU A 78 6.35 -3.00 -6.76
C LEU A 78 5.84 -4.43 -6.98
N CYS A 79 4.54 -4.56 -7.21
CA CYS A 79 3.84 -5.84 -7.19
C CYS A 79 3.66 -6.43 -8.60
N ARG A 80 3.81 -5.62 -9.65
CA ARG A 80 3.71 -6.08 -11.06
C ARG A 80 2.44 -6.94 -11.29
N PRO A 81 1.24 -6.41 -11.02
CA PRO A 81 -0.02 -7.17 -11.11
C PRO A 81 -0.33 -7.70 -12.51
N CYS A 82 0.30 -7.17 -13.56
CA CYS A 82 0.18 -7.69 -14.92
C CYS A 82 1.02 -8.96 -15.17
N LEU A 83 2.02 -9.23 -14.32
CA LEU A 83 2.95 -10.36 -14.48
C LEU A 83 2.67 -11.48 -13.48
N VAL A 84 2.17 -11.14 -12.29
CA VAL A 84 1.83 -12.12 -11.25
C VAL A 84 0.32 -12.27 -11.18
N GLN A 85 -0.17 -13.50 -11.38
CA GLN A 85 -1.59 -13.83 -11.22
C GLN A 85 -1.92 -13.96 -9.74
N TYR A 86 -2.45 -12.91 -9.13
CA TYR A 86 -2.84 -12.95 -7.71
C TYR A 86 -4.18 -13.67 -7.53
N ASP A 87 -4.25 -14.54 -6.52
CA ASP A 87 -5.48 -15.23 -6.14
C ASP A 87 -6.46 -14.26 -5.45
N TYR A 88 -5.92 -13.30 -4.70
CA TYR A 88 -6.70 -12.28 -3.99
C TYR A 88 -6.01 -10.92 -4.05
N VAL A 89 -6.78 -9.87 -4.34
CA VAL A 89 -6.38 -8.47 -4.17
C VAL A 89 -7.26 -7.85 -3.09
N VAL A 90 -6.63 -7.40 -2.00
CA VAL A 90 -7.30 -6.94 -0.78
C VAL A 90 -6.95 -5.48 -0.56
N MET A 91 -7.95 -4.60 -0.43
CA MET A 91 -7.66 -3.19 -0.16
C MET A 91 -7.55 -2.91 1.35
N PHE A 92 -6.68 -1.99 1.72
CA PHE A 92 -6.52 -1.52 3.09
C PHE A 92 -7.64 -0.53 3.42
N GLY A 93 -8.25 -0.69 4.60
CA GLY A 93 -9.53 -0.05 4.94
C GLY A 93 -10.73 -1.00 4.83
N PHE A 94 -10.51 -2.25 4.38
CA PHE A 94 -11.49 -3.33 4.44
C PHE A 94 -11.97 -3.57 5.87
N HIS A 95 -13.28 -3.65 6.03
CA HIS A 95 -13.92 -3.92 7.32
C HIS A 95 -13.61 -5.35 7.76
N ARG A 96 -13.58 -5.61 9.09
CA ARG A 96 -13.38 -6.97 9.64
C ARG A 96 -14.21 -8.07 8.96
N GLN A 97 -15.42 -7.74 8.50
CA GLN A 97 -16.33 -8.66 7.85
C GLN A 97 -15.83 -9.17 6.50
N GLU A 98 -15.17 -8.33 5.71
CA GLU A 98 -14.65 -8.68 4.39
C GLU A 98 -13.34 -9.49 4.50
N LEU A 99 -12.46 -9.12 5.45
CA LEU A 99 -11.27 -9.90 5.75
C LEU A 99 -11.63 -11.29 6.29
N GLY A 100 -12.65 -11.40 7.15
CA GLY A 100 -13.16 -12.68 7.62
C GLY A 100 -13.75 -13.56 6.50
N HIS A 101 -14.37 -12.97 5.48
CA HIS A 101 -14.83 -13.72 4.31
C HIS A 101 -13.67 -14.23 3.44
N LEU A 102 -12.64 -13.40 3.23
CA LEU A 102 -11.42 -13.80 2.51
C LEU A 102 -10.67 -14.92 3.23
N LEU A 103 -10.49 -14.81 4.55
CA LEU A 103 -9.85 -15.86 5.36
C LEU A 103 -10.61 -17.19 5.27
N ARG A 104 -11.95 -17.17 5.30
CA ARG A 104 -12.76 -18.38 5.09
C ARG A 104 -12.56 -18.99 3.72
N ARG A 105 -12.54 -18.18 2.66
CA ARG A 105 -12.27 -18.67 1.29
C ARG A 105 -10.86 -19.22 1.13
N ALA A 106 -9.89 -18.69 1.88
CA ALA A 106 -8.53 -19.20 1.94
C ALA A 106 -8.38 -20.46 2.83
N GLY A 107 -9.46 -20.99 3.42
CA GLY A 107 -9.42 -22.15 4.31
C GLY A 107 -8.84 -21.86 5.70
N LEU A 108 -8.72 -20.58 6.08
CA LEU A 108 -8.18 -20.13 7.37
C LEU A 108 -9.31 -19.86 8.37
N SER A 109 -9.13 -20.26 9.64
CA SER A 109 -10.11 -20.00 10.69
C SER A 109 -10.09 -18.53 11.12
N VAL A 110 -11.28 -17.94 11.25
CA VAL A 110 -11.47 -16.49 11.45
C VAL A 110 -11.31 -16.08 12.91
N ASP A 111 -11.54 -17.01 13.83
CA ASP A 111 -11.77 -16.70 15.24
C ASP A 111 -10.49 -16.37 16.03
N SER A 112 -9.30 -16.71 15.50
CA SER A 112 -8.01 -16.48 16.17
C SER A 112 -7.08 -15.48 15.46
N LEU A 113 -7.36 -15.13 14.19
CA LEU A 113 -6.43 -14.37 13.33
C LEU A 113 -6.82 -12.91 13.12
N LEU A 114 -8.04 -12.49 13.44
CA LEU A 114 -8.48 -11.11 13.25
C LEU A 114 -8.10 -10.25 14.47
N PRO A 115 -7.17 -9.30 14.35
CA PRO A 115 -6.96 -8.30 15.38
C PRO A 115 -8.27 -7.56 15.63
N LYS A 116 -8.55 -7.20 16.89
CA LYS A 116 -9.68 -6.33 17.22
C LYS A 116 -9.40 -4.90 16.71
N PHE A 117 -9.55 -4.67 15.41
CA PHE A 117 -9.50 -3.33 14.84
C PHE A 117 -10.72 -2.53 15.27
N THR A 118 -10.52 -1.45 16.02
CA THR A 118 -11.55 -0.44 16.31
C THR A 118 -11.65 0.50 15.10
N ASP A 119 -12.36 0.03 14.07
CA ASP A 119 -12.35 0.62 12.72
C ASP A 119 -12.90 2.05 12.63
N THR A 120 -13.87 2.44 13.45
CA THR A 120 -14.55 3.74 13.27
C THR A 120 -13.64 4.92 13.60
N GLN A 121 -13.08 4.99 14.80
CA GLN A 121 -12.22 6.13 15.19
C GLN A 121 -10.99 6.29 14.28
N VAL A 122 -10.41 5.20 13.79
CA VAL A 122 -9.24 5.23 12.90
C VAL A 122 -9.62 5.81 11.52
N GLN A 123 -10.74 5.39 10.94
CA GLN A 123 -11.22 5.89 9.64
C GLN A 123 -11.51 7.40 9.66
N TRP A 124 -12.21 7.89 10.70
CA TRP A 124 -12.50 9.33 10.86
C TRP A 124 -11.21 10.16 11.01
N THR A 125 -10.26 9.66 11.80
CA THR A 125 -8.96 10.32 12.00
C THR A 125 -8.16 10.40 10.68
N TYR A 126 -8.17 9.32 9.89
CA TYR A 126 -7.48 9.32 8.59
C TYR A 126 -8.15 10.24 7.56
N ARG A 127 -9.49 10.37 7.56
CA ARG A 127 -10.17 11.30 6.65
C ARG A 127 -9.78 12.74 6.92
N TRP A 128 -9.95 13.19 8.16
CA TRP A 128 -9.58 14.55 8.57
C TRP A 128 -8.10 14.85 8.33
N LEU A 129 -7.23 13.90 8.68
CA LEU A 129 -5.80 14.04 8.43
C LEU A 129 -5.48 14.14 6.93
N SER A 130 -6.16 13.34 6.09
CA SER A 130 -5.98 13.41 4.64
C SER A 130 -6.41 14.78 4.09
N GLU A 131 -7.53 15.33 4.56
CA GLU A 131 -7.98 16.67 4.19
C GLU A 131 -6.92 17.73 4.54
N GLN A 132 -6.39 17.69 5.78
CA GLN A 132 -5.38 18.63 6.23
C GLN A 132 -4.08 18.51 5.42
N MET A 133 -3.56 17.29 5.24
CA MET A 133 -2.33 17.04 4.49
C MET A 133 -2.48 17.42 3.01
N PHE A 134 -3.65 17.15 2.41
CA PHE A 134 -3.92 17.52 1.02
C PHE A 134 -4.04 19.03 0.84
N SER A 135 -4.58 19.75 1.84
CA SER A 135 -4.69 21.20 1.83
C SER A 135 -3.33 21.92 1.87
N GLU A 136 -2.29 21.27 2.41
CA GLU A 136 -0.92 21.82 2.44
C GLU A 136 -0.26 21.84 1.05
N LEU A 137 -0.80 21.08 0.08
CA LEU A 137 -0.20 20.91 -1.23
C LEU A 137 -0.63 22.02 -2.19
N SER A 138 0.34 22.52 -2.96
CA SER A 138 0.05 23.35 -4.14
C SER A 138 -0.67 22.55 -5.22
N ASP A 139 -1.43 23.23 -6.08
CA ASP A 139 -2.13 22.57 -7.19
C ASP A 139 -1.18 21.90 -8.18
N GLN A 140 0.05 22.41 -8.30
CA GLN A 140 1.09 21.77 -9.10
C GLN A 140 1.53 20.44 -8.46
N GLN A 141 1.71 20.39 -7.13
CA GLN A 141 2.05 19.16 -6.43
C GLN A 141 0.93 18.13 -6.54
N LYS A 142 -0.34 18.54 -6.36
CA LYS A 142 -1.51 17.67 -6.52
C LYS A 142 -1.52 17.00 -7.90
N LYS A 143 -1.46 17.80 -8.97
CA LYS A 143 -1.42 17.30 -10.36
C LYS A 143 -0.23 16.37 -10.63
N LYS A 144 0.96 16.71 -10.10
CA LYS A 144 2.15 15.86 -10.22
C LYS A 144 1.99 14.54 -9.48
N LEU A 145 1.40 14.54 -8.29
CA LEU A 145 1.13 13.33 -7.51
C LEU A 145 0.11 12.42 -8.21
N SER A 146 -1.02 12.97 -8.68
CA SER A 146 -2.00 12.21 -9.46
C SER A 146 -1.36 11.54 -10.67
N ARG A 147 -0.48 12.26 -11.38
CA ARG A 147 0.28 11.70 -12.51
C ARG A 147 1.29 10.64 -12.06
N PHE A 148 1.97 10.84 -10.94
CA PHE A 148 2.97 9.91 -10.40
C PHE A 148 2.34 8.55 -10.04
N TYR A 149 1.12 8.58 -9.47
CA TYR A 149 0.37 7.38 -9.07
C TYR A 149 -0.70 6.93 -10.08
N ARG A 150 -0.77 7.53 -11.27
CA ARG A 150 -1.85 7.29 -12.26
C ARG A 150 -2.15 5.82 -12.53
N TRP A 151 -1.11 4.98 -12.54
CA TRP A 151 -1.26 3.56 -12.84
C TRP A 151 -1.81 2.77 -11.65
N ASP A 152 -1.50 3.18 -10.42
CA ASP A 152 -2.14 2.61 -9.24
C ASP A 152 -3.63 2.95 -9.23
N LEU A 153 -3.96 4.22 -9.52
CA LEU A 153 -5.35 4.71 -9.61
C LEU A 153 -6.15 4.03 -10.74
N SER A 154 -5.47 3.62 -11.81
CA SER A 154 -6.10 2.89 -12.92
C SER A 154 -6.24 1.39 -12.63
N ALA A 155 -5.30 0.80 -11.89
CA ALA A 155 -5.25 -0.64 -11.62
C ALA A 155 -6.15 -1.06 -10.45
N PHE A 156 -6.40 -0.16 -9.49
CA PHE A 156 -7.13 -0.48 -8.26
C PHE A 156 -8.25 0.54 -7.99
N PRO A 157 -9.40 0.10 -7.46
CA PRO A 157 -10.58 0.95 -7.32
C PRO A 157 -10.52 1.84 -6.06
N PHE A 158 -9.64 2.84 -6.05
CA PHE A 158 -9.53 3.81 -4.94
C PHE A 158 -10.59 4.92 -5.03
N SER A 159 -11.85 4.58 -4.76
CA SER A 159 -13.00 5.47 -4.95
C SER A 159 -13.00 6.75 -4.10
N SER A 160 -12.24 6.79 -3.00
CA SER A 160 -12.11 7.94 -2.10
C SER A 160 -10.71 8.57 -2.13
N SER A 161 -9.92 8.30 -3.18
CA SER A 161 -8.58 8.86 -3.28
C SER A 161 -8.63 10.36 -3.55
N TYR A 162 -7.82 11.12 -2.80
CA TYR A 162 -7.57 12.55 -3.07
C TYR A 162 -6.74 12.78 -4.34
N LEU A 163 -6.15 11.71 -4.90
CA LEU A 163 -5.33 11.79 -6.11
C LEU A 163 -6.10 11.41 -7.38
N SER A 164 -7.34 10.92 -7.25
CA SER A 164 -8.24 10.73 -8.38
C SER A 164 -8.75 12.10 -8.83
N ASP A 165 -8.65 12.38 -10.14
CA ASP A 165 -9.20 13.60 -10.76
C ASP A 165 -10.73 13.67 -10.65
#